data_AF-A0A355DVC2-F1
#
_entry.id   AF-A0A355DVC2-F1
#
_cell.length_a   1.000
_cell.length_b   1.000
_cell.length_c   1.000
_cell.angle_alpha   90.00
_cell.angle_beta   90.00
_cell.angle_gamma   90.00
#
_symmetry.space_group_name_H-M   'P 1'
#
loop_
_entity.id
_entity.type
_entity.pdbx_description
1 polymer ?
#
loop_
_entity_poly.entity_id
_entity_poly.type
_entity_poly.pdbx_seq_one_letter_code
_entity_poly.pdbx_strand_id
1 'polypeptide(L)'
;MDIPERKLDYLFNQNIAPDSHNTPRAIQNAQQMQRLGLWDTPETREFVREYLQQVVQTSTNIIERFTRTFVDKNGIIGEVDIEVRESLLAGLSGKFAKVKSSWEVLPGGTRRFVSAEIYGGGT
;
A
#
# COMPACT_ATOMS: atom_id res chain seq x y z
N MET A 1 -10.09 -10.09 2.37
CA MET A 1 -9.06 -9.06 2.12
C MET A 1 -9.27 -8.56 0.70
N ASP A 2 -9.26 -7.25 0.46
CA ASP A 2 -9.48 -6.63 -0.86
C ASP A 2 -8.31 -5.73 -1.29
N ILE A 3 -7.61 -6.07 -2.38
CA ILE A 3 -6.49 -5.29 -2.92
C ILE A 3 -6.84 -4.89 -4.36
N PRO A 4 -7.37 -3.68 -4.57
CA PRO A 4 -7.77 -3.23 -5.91
C PRO A 4 -6.55 -3.08 -6.83
N GLU A 5 -6.67 -3.50 -8.10
CA GLU A 5 -5.55 -3.48 -9.06
C GLU A 5 -4.97 -2.08 -9.25
N ARG A 6 -5.84 -1.06 -9.31
CA ARG A 6 -5.45 0.36 -9.39
C ARG A 6 -4.57 0.84 -8.23
N LYS A 7 -4.54 0.12 -7.10
CA LYS A 7 -3.68 0.43 -5.97
C LYS A 7 -2.29 -0.19 -6.11
N LEU A 8 -2.16 -1.32 -6.82
CA LEU A 8 -0.86 -1.88 -7.19
C LEU A 8 -0.20 -1.02 -8.27
N ASP A 9 -0.99 -0.54 -9.24
CA ASP A 9 -0.58 0.45 -10.23
C ASP A 9 0.14 1.66 -9.58
N TYR A 10 -0.36 2.15 -8.45
CA TYR A 10 0.29 3.23 -7.69
C TYR A 10 1.65 2.84 -7.09
N LEU A 11 1.84 1.58 -6.64
CA LEU A 11 3.13 1.11 -6.11
C LEU A 11 4.20 0.98 -7.20
N PHE A 12 3.77 0.65 -8.42
CA PHE A 12 4.63 0.47 -9.58
C PHE A 12 4.68 1.69 -10.52
N ASN A 13 4.03 2.79 -10.14
CA ASN A 13 3.91 4.01 -10.93
C ASN A 13 3.35 3.77 -12.35
N GLN A 14 2.28 2.99 -12.45
CA GLN A 14 1.57 2.66 -13.69
C GLN A 14 0.19 3.27 -13.71
N ASN A 15 -0.29 3.71 -14.88
CA ASN A 15 -1.68 4.13 -15.09
C ASN A 15 -2.25 5.10 -14.02
N ILE A 16 -1.40 5.94 -13.43
CA ILE A 16 -1.82 6.95 -12.45
C ILE A 16 -2.27 8.23 -13.16
N ALA A 17 -3.36 8.83 -12.67
CA ALA A 17 -3.73 10.18 -13.10
C ALA A 17 -2.69 11.17 -12.55
N PRO A 18 -2.21 12.14 -13.36
CA PRO A 18 -1.29 13.15 -12.88
C PRO A 18 -1.92 13.97 -11.75
N ASP A 19 -1.28 13.96 -10.58
CA ASP A 19 -1.71 14.71 -9.41
C ASP A 19 -0.48 15.13 -8.58
N SER A 20 -0.48 16.37 -8.10
CA SER A 20 0.68 16.98 -7.42
C SER A 20 1.10 16.24 -6.15
N HIS A 21 0.18 15.50 -5.52
CA HIS A 21 0.44 14.78 -4.29
C HIS A 21 0.73 13.29 -4.51
N ASN A 22 0.06 12.67 -5.49
CA ASN A 22 0.15 11.23 -5.75
C ASN A 22 1.31 10.87 -6.68
N THR A 23 1.64 11.71 -7.67
CA THR A 23 2.70 11.42 -8.65
C THR A 23 4.08 11.27 -8.00
N PRO A 24 4.55 12.19 -7.12
CA PRO A 24 5.88 12.04 -6.51
C PRO A 24 6.01 10.78 -5.64
N ARG A 25 4.95 10.42 -4.92
CA ARG A 25 4.93 9.25 -4.03
C ARG A 25 4.90 7.94 -4.82
N ALA A 26 4.15 7.89 -5.92
CA ALA A 26 4.17 6.74 -6.81
C ALA A 26 5.56 6.52 -7.43
N ILE A 27 6.22 7.60 -7.88
CA ILE A 27 7.60 7.55 -8.38
C ILE A 27 8.56 7.01 -7.30
N GLN A 28 8.47 7.55 -6.08
CA GLN A 28 9.32 7.10 -4.97
C GLN A 28 9.09 5.61 -4.66
N ASN A 29 7.84 5.15 -4.60
CA ASN A 29 7.52 3.75 -4.38
C ASN A 29 8.11 2.88 -5.49
N ALA A 30 7.91 3.25 -6.76
CA ALA A 30 8.43 2.48 -7.89
C ALA A 30 9.96 2.36 -7.86
N GLN A 31 10.68 3.42 -7.49
CA GLN A 31 12.14 3.37 -7.30
C GLN A 31 12.55 2.37 -6.20
N GLN A 32 11.80 2.30 -5.10
CA GLN A 32 12.07 1.32 -4.05
C GLN A 32 11.75 -0.10 -4.51
N MET A 33 10.64 -0.30 -5.24
CA MET A 33 10.28 -1.59 -5.82
C MET A 33 11.38 -2.09 -6.77
N GLN A 34 11.88 -1.23 -7.65
CA GLN A 34 13.01 -1.55 -8.54
C GLN A 34 14.28 -1.89 -7.75
N ARG A 35 14.62 -1.13 -6.70
CA ARG A 35 15.75 -1.45 -5.79
C ARG A 35 15.60 -2.84 -5.16
N LEU A 36 14.37 -3.26 -4.86
CA LEU A 36 14.05 -4.58 -4.32
C LEU A 36 14.04 -5.69 -5.40
N GLY A 37 14.29 -5.37 -6.67
CA GLY A 37 14.19 -6.32 -7.77
C GLY A 37 12.75 -6.66 -8.17
N LEU A 38 11.79 -5.82 -7.76
CA LEU A 38 10.37 -5.97 -8.05
C LEU A 38 10.00 -5.00 -9.19
N TRP A 39 10.26 -5.42 -10.42
CA TRP A 39 9.82 -4.72 -11.63
C TRP A 39 8.31 -4.91 -11.84
N ASP A 40 7.66 -4.08 -12.63
CA ASP A 40 6.23 -4.26 -12.90
C ASP A 40 5.98 -5.44 -13.86
N THR A 41 5.73 -6.62 -13.31
CA THR A 41 5.38 -7.84 -14.07
C THR A 41 4.22 -8.56 -13.37
N PRO A 42 3.48 -9.44 -14.06
CA PRO A 42 2.41 -10.21 -13.42
C PRO A 42 2.89 -11.00 -12.19
N GLU A 43 4.08 -11.59 -12.26
CA GLU A 43 4.66 -12.42 -11.20
C GLU A 43 5.00 -11.58 -9.96
N THR A 44 5.61 -10.41 -10.15
CA THR A 44 5.95 -9.52 -9.03
C THR A 44 4.73 -8.82 -8.45
N ARG A 45 3.69 -8.53 -9.26
CA ARG A 45 2.40 -8.04 -8.76
C ARG A 45 1.75 -9.06 -7.85
N GLU A 46 1.79 -10.34 -8.22
CA GLU A 46 1.26 -11.41 -7.36
C GLU A 46 2.10 -11.59 -6.09
N PHE A 47 3.43 -11.57 -6.21
CA PHE A 47 4.32 -11.57 -5.03
C PHE A 47 3.98 -10.44 -4.05
N VAL A 48 3.74 -9.22 -4.54
CA VAL A 48 3.35 -8.08 -3.69
C VAL A 48 1.96 -8.28 -3.08
N ARG A 49 1.03 -8.89 -3.82
CA ARG A 49 -0.31 -9.21 -3.32
C ARG A 49 -0.24 -10.21 -2.17
N GLU A 50 0.51 -11.30 -2.32
CA GLU A 50 0.73 -12.29 -1.27
C GLU A 50 1.37 -11.67 -0.03
N TYR A 51 2.42 -10.85 -0.23
CA TYR A 51 3.04 -10.08 0.84
C TYR A 51 2.00 -9.23 1.60
N LEU A 52 1.21 -8.43 0.88
CA LEU A 52 0.18 -7.56 1.46
C LEU A 52 -0.92 -8.35 2.21
N GLN A 53 -1.24 -9.56 1.75
CA GLN A 53 -2.15 -10.47 2.46
C GLN A 53 -1.55 -10.95 3.79
N GLN A 54 -0.25 -11.25 3.84
CA GLN A 54 0.42 -11.64 5.09
C GLN A 54 0.47 -10.49 6.09
N VAL A 55 0.66 -9.25 5.61
CA VAL A 55 0.67 -8.05 6.47
C VAL A 55 -0.61 -7.92 7.29
N VAL A 56 -1.78 -8.16 6.71
CA VAL A 56 -3.06 -8.01 7.43
C VAL A 56 -3.36 -9.15 8.41
N GLN A 57 -2.68 -10.29 8.29
CA GLN A 57 -2.84 -11.44 9.19
C GLN A 57 -2.10 -11.26 10.53
N THR A 58 -1.14 -10.33 10.60
CA THR A 58 -0.34 -10.10 11.81
C THR A 58 -0.90 -8.93 12.61
N SER A 59 -1.52 -9.15 13.77
CA SER A 59 -2.10 -8.03 14.56
C SER A 59 -1.06 -7.13 15.24
N THR A 60 0.12 -7.67 15.56
CA THR A 60 1.19 -6.95 16.28
C THR A 60 1.88 -5.88 15.44
N ASN A 61 1.58 -5.82 14.14
CA ASN A 61 2.16 -4.86 13.22
C ASN A 61 1.30 -3.59 13.01
N ILE A 62 0.16 -3.50 13.69
CA ILE A 62 -0.70 -2.32 13.70
C ILE A 62 -0.04 -1.26 14.57
N ILE A 63 0.35 -0.15 13.95
CA ILE A 63 1.01 0.97 14.64
C ILE A 63 0.06 2.13 14.91
N GLU A 64 -1.09 2.18 14.22
CA GLU A 64 -2.06 3.26 14.35
C GLU A 64 -3.46 2.79 13.97
N ARG A 65 -4.48 3.35 14.64
CA ARG A 65 -5.89 3.22 14.28
C ARG A 65 -6.58 4.56 14.42
N PHE A 66 -7.37 4.95 13.42
CA PHE A 66 -8.15 6.19 13.46
C PHE A 66 -9.34 6.13 12.51
N THR A 67 -10.36 6.93 12.78
CA THR A 67 -11.49 7.14 11.87
C THR A 67 -11.18 8.34 10.97
N ARG A 68 -11.35 8.16 9.66
CA ARG A 68 -11.19 9.21 8.65
C ARG A 68 -12.54 9.60 8.09
N THR A 69 -12.89 10.87 8.28
CA THR A 69 -14.05 11.49 7.64
C THR A 69 -13.67 11.99 6.24
N PHE A 70 -14.56 11.81 5.27
CA PHE A 70 -14.43 12.34 3.91
C PHE A 70 -15.79 12.80 3.38
N VAL A 71 -15.78 13.60 2.33
CA VAL A 71 -16.98 14.02 1.61
C VAL A 71 -16.94 13.37 0.23
N ASP A 72 -17.99 12.64 -0.12
CA ASP A 72 -18.08 12.00 -1.43
C ASP A 72 -18.41 13.02 -2.55
N LYS A 73 -18.44 12.54 -3.80
CA LYS A 73 -18.74 13.38 -4.96
C LYS A 73 -20.15 14.02 -4.94
N ASN A 74 -21.06 13.52 -4.12
CA ASN A 74 -22.42 14.02 -3.97
C ASN A 74 -22.57 14.94 -2.75
N GLY A 75 -21.49 15.21 -2.01
CA GLY A 75 -21.51 16.03 -0.80
C GLY A 75 -21.90 15.26 0.47
N ILE A 76 -21.99 13.92 0.41
CA ILE A 76 -22.33 13.09 1.57
C ILE A 76 -21.08 12.88 2.41
N ILE A 77 -21.20 13.12 3.73
CA ILE A 77 -20.14 12.83 4.69
C ILE A 77 -20.11 11.32 4.94
N GLY A 78 -18.95 10.71 4.69
CA GLY A 78 -18.66 9.33 5.00
C GLY A 78 -17.53 9.22 6.01
N GLU A 79 -17.51 8.13 6.77
CA GLU A 79 -16.45 7.80 7.72
C GLU A 79 -15.94 6.39 7.43
N VAL A 80 -14.62 6.23 7.53
CA VAL A 80 -13.96 4.92 7.41
C VAL A 80 -12.94 4.74 8.51
N ASP A 81 -12.91 3.55 9.09
CA ASP A 81 -11.86 3.18 10.02
C ASP A 81 -10.60 2.78 9.25
N ILE A 82 -9.48 3.37 9.64
CA ILE A 82 -8.16 3.12 9.05
C ILE A 82 -7.26 2.43 10.07
N GLU A 83 -6.62 1.36 9.62
CA GLU A 83 -5.47 0.76 10.28
C GLU A 83 -4.20 1.09 9.51
N VAL A 84 -3.18 1.55 10.21
CA VAL A 84 -1.85 1.69 9.65
C VAL A 84 -0.95 0.59 10.20
N ARG A 85 -0.27 -0.10 9.31
CA ARG A 85 0.56 -1.26 9.62
C ARG A 85 1.98 -1.04 9.12
N GLU A 86 2.95 -1.39 9.96
CA GLU A 86 4.36 -1.39 9.58
C GLU A 86 4.84 -2.83 9.32
N SER A 87 5.57 -3.04 8.23
CA SER A 87 5.96 -4.38 7.79
C SER A 87 7.30 -4.34 7.06
N LEU A 88 7.94 -5.50 6.91
CA LEU A 88 9.20 -5.65 6.19
C LEU A 88 8.95 -6.40 4.88
N LEU A 89 9.32 -5.79 3.76
CA LEU A 89 9.28 -6.40 2.44
C LEU A 89 10.68 -6.89 2.06
N ALA A 90 10.80 -8.21 1.87
CA ALA A 90 11.99 -8.83 1.31
C ALA A 90 11.90 -8.79 -0.22
N GLY A 91 12.87 -8.14 -0.87
CA GLY A 91 12.95 -8.07 -2.33
C GLY A 91 13.64 -9.29 -2.93
N LEU A 92 13.35 -9.56 -4.21
CA LEU A 92 14.05 -10.57 -5.01
C LEU A 92 15.53 -10.24 -5.21
N SER A 93 15.93 -8.98 -5.03
CA SER A 93 17.34 -8.56 -5.05
C SER A 93 18.12 -8.91 -3.78
N GLY A 94 17.47 -9.48 -2.76
CA GLY A 94 18.06 -9.71 -1.43
C GLY A 94 18.07 -8.48 -0.52
N LYS A 95 17.59 -7.33 -1.00
CA LYS A 95 17.41 -6.12 -0.19
C LYS A 95 16.07 -6.13 0.53
N PHE A 96 15.98 -5.32 1.58
CA PHE A 96 14.75 -5.13 2.35
C PHE A 96 14.29 -3.68 2.31
N ALA A 97 12.98 -3.49 2.52
CA ALA A 97 12.37 -2.19 2.74
C ALA A 97 11.33 -2.27 3.85
N LYS A 98 11.22 -1.19 4.61
CA LYS A 98 10.13 -0.97 5.54
C LYS A 98 8.93 -0.46 4.75
N VAL A 99 7.75 -0.98 5.03
CA VAL A 99 6.50 -0.58 4.38
C VAL A 99 5.50 -0.13 5.43
N LYS A 100 5.06 1.13 5.32
CA LYS A 100 3.92 1.65 6.08
C LYS A 100 2.69 1.59 5.18
N SER A 101 1.75 0.72 5.50
CA SER A 101 0.55 0.45 4.70
C SER A 101 -0.71 0.85 5.43
N SER A 102 -1.64 1.46 4.71
CA SER A 102 -2.94 1.90 5.24
C SER A 102 -4.06 1.03 4.70
N TRP A 103 -4.98 0.65 5.59
CA TRP A 103 -6.05 -0.29 5.33
C TRP A 103 -7.37 0.26 5.85
N GLU A 104 -8.40 0.26 5.01
CA GLU A 104 -9.77 0.49 5.45
C GLU A 104 -10.28 -0.79 6.13
N VAL A 105 -10.90 -0.66 7.30
CA VAL A 105 -11.58 -1.74 7.99
C VAL A 105 -13.06 -1.72 7.60
N LEU A 106 -13.47 -2.71 6.81
CA LEU A 106 -14.85 -2.87 6.36
C LEU A 106 -15.70 -3.59 7.43
N PRO A 107 -17.05 -3.46 7.34
CA PRO A 107 -17.96 -4.28 8.12
C PRO A 107 -17.60 -5.77 8.03
N GLY A 108 -17.59 -6.47 9.17
CA GLY A 108 -17.14 -7.87 9.26
C GLY A 108 -15.61 -8.04 9.39
N GLY A 109 -14.84 -6.95 9.50
CA GLY A 109 -13.41 -6.99 9.76
C GLY A 109 -12.56 -7.31 8.52
N THR A 110 -13.13 -7.25 7.32
CA THR A 110 -12.32 -7.33 6.11
C THR A 110 -11.47 -6.08 5.98
N ARG A 111 -10.19 -6.23 5.63
CA ARG A 111 -9.33 -5.09 5.29
C ARG A 111 -9.37 -4.84 3.78
N ARG A 112 -9.42 -3.57 3.37
CA ARG A 112 -9.21 -3.13 2.00
C ARG A 112 -7.96 -2.26 1.91
N PHE A 113 -7.09 -2.53 0.96
CA PHE A 113 -5.87 -1.77 0.76
C PHE A 113 -6.15 -0.34 0.30
N VAL A 114 -5.57 0.65 0.98
CA VAL A 114 -5.72 2.07 0.62
C VAL A 114 -4.48 2.60 -0.08
N SER A 115 -3.31 2.42 0.53
CA SER A 115 -2.02 2.89 0.03
C SER A 115 -0.86 2.29 0.84
N ALA A 116 0.36 2.42 0.32
CA ALA A 116 1.57 2.18 1.09
C ALA A 116 2.66 3.21 0.75
N GLU A 117 3.54 3.43 1.73
CA GLU A 117 4.79 4.16 1.60
C GLU A 117 5.94 3.18 1.85
N ILE A 118 6.88 3.13 0.91
CA ILE A 118 8.01 2.19 0.95
C ILE A 118 9.28 2.97 1.26
N TYR A 119 9.98 2.57 2.32
CA TYR A 119 11.22 3.19 2.78
C TYR A 119 12.35 2.16 2.68
N GLY A 120 13.30 2.41 1.78
CA GLY A 120 14.55 1.66 1.75
C GLY A 120 15.56 2.20 2.76
N GLY A 121 16.36 1.31 3.36
CA GLY A 121 17.62 1.71 3.97
C GLY A 121 18.56 2.29 2.90
N GLY A 122 19.21 3.41 3.22
CA GLY A 122 20.16 4.09 2.34
C GLY A 122 21.24 3.13 1.84
N THR A 123 21.74 3.40 0.63
CA THR A 123 23.01 2.85 0.14
C THR A 123 24.14 3.22 1.08
#